data_AF-A0A9E2Y7X0-F1
#
_entry.id   AF-A0A9E2Y7X0-F1
#
_cell.length_a   1.000
_cell.length_b   1.000
_cell.length_c   1.000
_cell.angle_alpha   90.00
_cell.angle_beta   90.00
_cell.angle_gamma   90.00
#
_symmetry.space_group_name_H-M   'P 1'
#
loop_
_entity.id
_entity.type
_entity.pdbx_description
1 polymer ?
#
loop_
_entity_poly.entity_id
_entity_poly.type
_entity_poly.pdbx_seq_one_letter_code
_entity_poly.pdbx_strand_id
1 'polypeptide(L)'
;MTTPVTDPDPQETREWLDAMRGVLTIEGHARARQLIAHLVDEARQAGAHVSLGRATPYVNTIPVDRQPAMPGDRELEARLRHYVRWNALAMVVRANKVSSELGGHVASFASAATLYDVGFNHFFRAPSSAFGGDMVFFQGHSSPGVYARAYLEGRITEEQLEHFRQEVDGNGLASYPHPWLMPNFWQFPTVSMGLGPIMSIYQARFMRYLHDRSLLDTTGRKVWAFVGDGEMDE
;
A
#
# COMPACT_ATOMS: atom_id res chain seq x y z
N MET A 1 4.90 -18.04 26.04
CA MET A 1 4.47 -19.39 26.45
C MET A 1 3.57 -19.22 27.66
N THR A 2 2.26 -19.24 27.45
CA THR A 2 1.26 -19.24 28.53
C THR A 2 1.30 -20.60 29.21
N THR A 3 1.33 -20.60 30.54
CA THR A 3 1.15 -21.79 31.38
C THR A 3 -0.08 -22.57 30.92
N PRO A 4 -0.05 -23.91 30.85
CA PRO A 4 -1.26 -24.67 30.56
C PRO A 4 -2.22 -24.47 31.73
N VAL A 5 -3.26 -23.69 31.51
CA VAL A 5 -4.42 -23.65 32.40
C VAL A 5 -5.05 -25.03 32.30
N THR A 6 -5.05 -25.78 33.39
CA THR A 6 -5.84 -27.01 33.49
C THR A 6 -7.30 -26.61 33.34
N ASP A 7 -7.93 -27.00 32.24
CA ASP A 7 -9.34 -26.77 31.98
C ASP A 7 -10.17 -27.48 33.07
N PRO A 8 -10.89 -26.74 33.94
CA PRO A 8 -11.60 -27.32 35.08
C PRO A 8 -12.80 -28.16 34.65
N ASP A 9 -13.37 -27.91 33.47
CA ASP A 9 -14.44 -28.72 32.88
C ASP A 9 -14.26 -28.87 31.35
N PRO A 10 -13.47 -29.88 30.94
CA PRO A 10 -13.24 -30.15 29.53
C PRO A 10 -14.50 -30.59 28.77
N GLN A 11 -15.56 -31.04 29.46
CA GLN A 11 -16.81 -31.41 28.81
C GLN A 11 -17.58 -30.15 28.40
N GLU A 12 -17.77 -29.21 29.32
CA GLU A 12 -18.41 -27.93 29.02
C GLU A 12 -17.67 -27.21 27.87
N THR A 13 -16.34 -27.11 27.95
CA THR A 13 -15.54 -26.49 26.87
C THR A 13 -15.77 -27.15 25.51
N ARG A 14 -15.90 -28.49 25.46
CA ARG A 14 -16.22 -29.21 24.22
C ARG A 14 -17.62 -28.87 23.70
N GLU A 15 -18.61 -28.81 24.57
CA GLU A 15 -20.00 -28.49 24.19
C GLU A 15 -20.09 -27.09 23.57
N TRP A 16 -19.41 -26.10 24.15
CA TRP A 16 -19.32 -24.74 23.57
C TRP A 16 -18.61 -24.72 22.21
N LEU A 17 -17.50 -25.46 22.07
CA LEU A 17 -16.76 -25.55 20.80
C LEU A 17 -17.57 -26.26 19.72
N ASP A 18 -18.28 -27.34 20.06
CA ASP A 18 -19.11 -28.09 19.13
C ASP A 18 -20.34 -27.30 18.69
N ALA A 19 -20.98 -26.57 19.61
CA ALA A 19 -22.04 -25.62 19.26
C ALA A 19 -21.55 -24.56 18.27
N MET A 20 -20.37 -23.98 18.51
CA MET A 20 -19.77 -22.99 17.60
C MET A 20 -19.42 -23.59 16.22
N ARG A 21 -18.89 -24.82 16.18
CA ARG A 21 -18.65 -25.54 14.91
C ARG A 21 -19.94 -25.82 14.16
N GLY A 22 -21.01 -26.17 14.87
CA GLY A 22 -22.35 -26.34 14.31
C GLY A 22 -22.83 -25.07 13.61
N VAL A 23 -22.77 -23.92 14.29
CA VAL A 23 -23.13 -22.62 13.71
C VAL A 23 -22.27 -22.29 12.49
N LEU A 24 -20.95 -22.47 12.57
CA LEU A 24 -20.05 -22.22 11.45
C LEU A 24 -20.39 -23.07 10.22
N THR A 25 -20.80 -24.33 10.43
CA THR A 25 -21.12 -25.28 9.36
C THR A 25 -22.48 -24.98 8.73
N ILE A 26 -23.49 -24.63 9.53
CA ILE A 26 -24.88 -24.49 9.08
C ILE A 26 -25.23 -23.04 8.72
N GLU A 27 -24.87 -22.08 9.58
CA GLU A 27 -25.26 -20.67 9.48
C GLU A 27 -24.13 -19.76 8.98
N GLY A 28 -22.87 -20.21 9.07
CA GLY A 28 -21.69 -19.55 8.51
C GLY A 28 -21.03 -18.48 9.39
N HIS A 29 -19.94 -17.89 8.87
CA HIS A 29 -19.04 -17.01 9.63
C HIS A 29 -19.69 -15.71 10.15
N ALA A 30 -20.65 -15.14 9.41
CA ALA A 30 -21.30 -13.89 9.81
C ALA A 30 -22.09 -14.08 11.11
N ARG A 31 -22.85 -15.17 11.20
CA ARG A 31 -23.61 -15.53 12.39
C ARG A 31 -22.72 -15.88 13.57
N ALA A 32 -21.69 -16.70 13.34
CA ALA A 32 -20.72 -17.05 14.37
C ALA A 32 -20.10 -15.79 15.01
N ARG A 33 -19.71 -14.80 14.20
CA ARG A 33 -19.20 -13.52 14.70
C ARG A 33 -20.22 -12.76 15.56
N GLN A 34 -21.48 -12.75 15.15
CA GLN A 34 -22.55 -12.09 15.91
C GLN A 34 -22.75 -12.76 17.28
N LEU A 35 -22.79 -14.09 17.33
CA LEU A 35 -22.95 -14.83 18.60
C LEU A 35 -21.77 -14.60 19.55
N ILE A 36 -20.54 -14.62 19.03
CA ILE A 36 -19.35 -14.30 19.82
C ILE A 36 -19.42 -12.88 20.39
N ALA A 37 -19.88 -11.90 19.60
CA ALA A 37 -20.04 -10.52 20.09
C ALA A 37 -21.05 -10.45 21.25
N HIS A 38 -22.21 -11.11 21.13
CA HIS A 38 -23.20 -11.16 22.21
C HIS A 38 -22.67 -11.84 23.47
N LEU A 39 -21.97 -12.98 23.33
CA LEU A 39 -21.38 -13.68 24.48
C LEU A 39 -20.35 -12.83 25.22
N VAL A 40 -19.54 -12.06 24.47
CA VAL A 40 -18.57 -11.14 25.05
C VAL A 40 -19.24 -9.97 25.75
N ASP A 41 -20.31 -9.43 25.19
CA ASP A 41 -21.07 -8.34 25.81
C ASP A 41 -21.77 -8.80 27.10
N GLU A 42 -22.36 -10.00 27.11
CA GLU A 42 -22.91 -10.63 28.33
C GLU A 42 -21.82 -10.84 29.40
N ALA A 43 -20.66 -11.40 29.01
CA ALA A 43 -19.54 -11.58 29.93
C ALA A 43 -19.04 -10.25 30.53
N ARG A 44 -18.99 -9.19 29.72
CA ARG A 44 -18.62 -7.84 30.18
C ARG A 44 -19.63 -7.27 31.16
N GLN A 45 -20.93 -7.42 30.89
CA GLN A 45 -21.99 -6.97 31.80
C GLN A 45 -21.92 -7.71 33.15
N ALA A 46 -21.53 -8.99 33.12
CA ALA A 46 -21.29 -9.79 34.32
C ALA A 46 -19.95 -9.47 35.04
N GLY A 47 -19.18 -8.47 34.56
CA GLY A 47 -17.93 -8.02 35.20
C GLY A 47 -16.67 -8.76 34.76
N ALA A 48 -16.75 -9.64 33.75
CA ALA A 48 -15.56 -10.28 33.19
C ALA A 48 -14.78 -9.29 32.30
N HIS A 49 -13.47 -9.19 32.53
CA HIS A 49 -12.57 -8.40 31.68
C HIS A 49 -12.25 -9.14 30.38
N VAL A 50 -13.22 -9.22 29.47
CA VAL A 50 -13.05 -9.84 28.14
C VAL A 50 -12.93 -8.76 27.07
N SER A 51 -11.80 -8.78 26.35
CA SER A 51 -11.59 -7.97 25.15
C SER A 51 -11.55 -8.88 23.94
N LEU A 52 -12.50 -8.72 23.01
CA LEU A 52 -12.27 -9.14 21.64
C LEU A 52 -11.16 -8.24 21.12
N GLY A 53 -9.93 -8.74 21.12
CA GLY A 53 -8.82 -8.03 20.52
C GLY A 53 -9.21 -7.58 19.11
N ARG A 54 -8.82 -6.36 18.73
CA ARG A 54 -8.96 -5.87 17.35
C ARG A 54 -8.06 -6.64 16.36
N ALA A 55 -7.25 -7.58 16.85
CA ALA A 55 -6.34 -8.38 16.07
C ALA A 55 -7.09 -9.52 15.36
N THR A 56 -7.14 -9.44 14.04
CA THR A 56 -7.43 -10.60 13.19
C THR A 56 -6.27 -11.60 13.29
N PRO A 57 -6.48 -12.89 12.97
CA PRO A 57 -5.38 -13.84 12.88
C PRO A 57 -4.27 -13.33 11.94
N TYR A 58 -3.00 -13.63 12.25
CA TYR A 58 -1.84 -13.21 11.46
C TYR A 58 -1.68 -14.08 10.20
N VAL A 59 -2.70 -14.03 9.34
CA VAL A 59 -2.83 -14.74 8.07
C VAL A 59 -3.47 -13.81 7.04
N ASN A 60 -3.49 -14.22 5.77
CA ASN A 60 -4.13 -13.44 4.71
C ASN A 60 -5.63 -13.26 4.96
N THR A 61 -6.12 -12.02 4.87
CA THR A 61 -7.56 -11.69 4.99
C THR A 61 -8.41 -12.31 3.88
N ILE A 62 -7.85 -12.47 2.68
CA ILE A 62 -8.51 -13.13 1.54
C ILE A 62 -7.95 -14.56 1.42
N PRO A 63 -8.76 -15.60 1.67
CA PRO A 63 -8.33 -16.98 1.53
C PRO A 63 -8.24 -17.41 0.07
N VAL A 64 -7.51 -18.51 -0.20
CA VAL A 64 -7.19 -18.98 -1.56
C VAL A 64 -8.44 -19.30 -2.39
N ASP A 65 -9.48 -19.87 -1.78
CA ASP A 65 -10.76 -20.19 -2.41
C ASP A 65 -11.55 -18.95 -2.84
N ARG A 66 -11.25 -17.77 -2.27
CA ARG A 66 -11.82 -16.47 -2.64
C ARG A 66 -10.84 -15.59 -3.41
N GLN A 67 -9.64 -16.08 -3.72
CA GLN A 67 -8.64 -15.32 -4.44
C GLN A 67 -9.01 -15.26 -5.93
N PRO A 68 -9.14 -14.06 -6.53
CA PRO A 68 -9.39 -13.94 -7.96
C PRO A 68 -8.18 -14.42 -8.77
N ALA A 69 -8.44 -14.85 -10.00
CA ALA A 69 -7.39 -15.13 -10.96
C ALA A 69 -6.62 -13.84 -11.30
N MET A 70 -5.30 -13.94 -11.44
CA MET A 70 -4.47 -12.81 -11.86
C MET A 70 -4.73 -12.56 -13.35
N PRO A 71 -5.09 -11.33 -13.77
CA PRO A 71 -5.49 -11.07 -15.15
C PRO A 71 -4.30 -10.97 -16.14
N GLY A 72 -3.09 -10.74 -15.65
CA GLY A 72 -1.88 -10.56 -16.47
C GLY A 72 -0.96 -11.77 -16.59
N ASP A 73 0.04 -11.64 -17.46
CA ASP A 73 1.12 -12.63 -17.62
C ASP A 73 2.17 -12.43 -16.52
N ARG A 74 2.14 -13.34 -15.54
CA ARG A 74 3.01 -13.28 -14.37
C ARG A 74 4.50 -13.38 -14.71
N GLU A 75 4.87 -14.11 -15.75
CA GLU A 75 6.27 -14.30 -16.13
C GLU A 75 6.80 -13.03 -16.80
N LEU A 76 6.02 -12.47 -17.72
CA LEU A 76 6.35 -11.20 -18.37
C LEU A 76 6.44 -10.06 -17.35
N GLU A 77 5.45 -9.94 -16.45
CA GLU A 77 5.44 -8.92 -15.40
C GLU A 77 6.63 -9.08 -14.45
N ALA A 78 6.98 -10.32 -14.07
CA ALA A 78 8.18 -10.57 -13.27
C ALA A 78 9.46 -10.11 -13.97
N ARG A 79 9.59 -10.39 -15.28
CA ARG A 79 10.75 -9.96 -16.07
C ARG A 79 10.85 -8.44 -16.14
N LEU A 80 9.74 -7.74 -16.41
CA LEU A 80 9.71 -6.28 -16.44
C LEU A 80 10.08 -5.69 -15.08
N ARG A 81 9.52 -6.23 -13.99
CA ARG A 81 9.84 -5.81 -12.62
C ARG A 81 11.32 -6.02 -12.28
N HIS A 82 11.97 -7.06 -12.80
CA HIS A 82 13.42 -7.25 -12.62
C HIS A 82 14.23 -6.15 -13.32
N TYR A 83 13.84 -5.73 -14.53
CA TYR A 83 14.49 -4.60 -15.21
C TYR A 83 14.31 -3.30 -14.42
N VAL A 84 13.12 -3.03 -13.90
CA VAL A 84 12.87 -1.85 -13.05
C VAL A 84 13.74 -1.88 -11.79
N ARG A 85 13.82 -3.04 -11.10
CA ARG A 85 14.67 -3.20 -9.91
C ARG A 85 16.16 -2.99 -10.22
N TRP A 86 16.64 -3.55 -11.34
CA TRP A 86 18.02 -3.40 -11.78
C TRP A 86 18.34 -1.93 -12.07
N ASN A 87 17.53 -1.25 -12.87
CA ASN A 87 17.76 0.15 -13.24
C ASN A 87 17.69 1.07 -12.01
N ALA A 88 16.78 0.82 -11.06
CA ALA A 88 16.70 1.58 -9.82
C ALA A 88 17.98 1.44 -8.97
N LEU A 89 18.49 0.20 -8.83
CA LEU A 89 19.76 -0.06 -8.14
C LEU A 89 20.94 0.59 -8.89
N ALA A 90 21.04 0.38 -10.20
CA ALA A 90 22.14 0.87 -11.02
C ALA A 90 22.24 2.40 -10.99
N MET A 91 21.11 3.10 -11.07
CA MET A 91 21.04 4.56 -10.94
C MET A 91 21.60 5.05 -9.61
N VAL A 92 21.15 4.46 -8.49
CA VAL A 92 21.61 4.86 -7.15
C VAL A 92 23.10 4.55 -6.98
N VAL A 93 23.55 3.35 -7.37
CA VAL A 93 24.98 2.97 -7.28
C VAL A 93 25.84 3.89 -8.14
N ARG A 94 25.39 4.26 -9.34
CA ARG A 94 26.12 5.18 -10.22
C ARG A 94 26.25 6.56 -9.61
N ALA A 95 25.18 7.14 -9.06
CA ALA A 95 25.25 8.42 -8.35
C ALA A 95 26.27 8.37 -7.19
N ASN A 96 26.25 7.29 -6.40
CA ASN A 96 27.17 7.12 -5.28
C ASN A 96 28.64 6.88 -5.70
N LYS A 97 28.91 6.51 -6.95
CA LYS A 97 30.29 6.50 -7.50
C LYS A 97 30.82 7.90 -7.79
N VAL A 98 29.94 8.87 -8.08
CA VAL A 98 30.30 10.28 -8.26
C VAL A 98 30.53 10.92 -6.89
N SER A 99 29.58 10.75 -5.97
CA SER A 99 29.70 11.19 -4.58
C SER A 99 28.74 10.41 -3.68
N SER A 100 29.24 9.88 -2.57
CA SER A 100 28.42 9.22 -1.54
C SER A 100 27.39 10.15 -0.90
N GLU A 101 27.64 11.45 -0.91
CA GLU A 101 26.76 12.47 -0.32
C GLU A 101 25.48 12.68 -1.12
N LEU A 102 25.44 12.24 -2.38
CA LEU A 102 24.20 12.22 -3.16
C LEU A 102 23.20 11.25 -2.53
N GLY A 103 23.66 10.12 -1.98
CA GLY A 103 22.81 9.12 -1.32
C GLY A 103 21.81 8.43 -2.25
N GLY A 104 20.65 8.06 -1.71
CA GLY A 104 19.59 7.35 -2.42
C GLY A 104 19.25 6.00 -1.80
N HIS A 105 17.98 5.59 -1.91
CA HIS A 105 17.44 4.42 -1.21
C HIS A 105 17.18 3.28 -2.19
N VAL A 106 17.76 2.12 -1.93
CA VAL A 106 17.52 0.90 -2.73
C VAL A 106 16.51 -0.02 -2.04
N ALA A 107 16.65 -0.21 -0.72
CA ALA A 107 15.90 -1.19 0.03
C ALA A 107 14.38 -0.90 0.06
N SER A 108 14.00 0.37 0.23
CA SER A 108 12.59 0.79 0.30
C SER A 108 11.81 0.44 -0.98
N PHE A 109 12.37 0.76 -2.15
CA PHE A 109 11.72 0.33 -3.40
C PHE A 109 11.77 -1.19 -3.56
N ALA A 110 12.88 -1.85 -3.20
CA ALA A 110 13.01 -3.28 -3.34
C ALA A 110 11.96 -4.07 -2.52
N SER A 111 11.56 -3.61 -1.34
CA SER A 111 10.49 -4.26 -0.57
C SER A 111 9.10 -4.03 -1.19
N ALA A 112 8.86 -2.84 -1.77
CA ALA A 112 7.56 -2.45 -2.33
C ALA A 112 7.39 -2.69 -3.84
N ALA A 113 8.43 -3.13 -4.57
CA ALA A 113 8.41 -3.11 -6.04
C ALA A 113 7.25 -3.92 -6.65
N THR A 114 6.88 -5.04 -6.04
CA THR A 114 5.76 -5.87 -6.51
C THR A 114 4.41 -5.19 -6.28
N LEU A 115 4.24 -4.47 -5.17
CA LEU A 115 3.04 -3.67 -4.89
C LEU A 115 2.85 -2.57 -5.95
N TYR A 116 3.91 -1.83 -6.25
CA TYR A 116 3.87 -0.81 -7.30
C TYR A 116 3.64 -1.41 -8.68
N ASP A 117 4.30 -2.52 -9.02
CA ASP A 117 4.16 -3.17 -10.32
C ASP A 117 2.72 -3.65 -10.58
N VAL A 118 2.11 -4.32 -9.60
CA VAL A 118 0.68 -4.68 -9.66
C VAL A 118 -0.18 -3.42 -9.80
N GLY A 119 0.13 -2.36 -9.03
CA GLY A 119 -0.53 -1.06 -9.13
C GLY A 119 -0.50 -0.50 -10.55
N PHE A 120 0.68 -0.41 -11.17
CA PHE A 120 0.85 0.12 -12.52
C PHE A 120 0.19 -0.75 -13.60
N ASN A 121 0.26 -2.08 -13.49
CA ASN A 121 -0.24 -2.97 -14.56
C ASN A 121 -1.78 -3.13 -14.53
N HIS A 122 -2.42 -2.97 -13.36
CA HIS A 122 -3.84 -3.34 -13.21
C HIS A 122 -4.74 -2.32 -12.50
N PHE A 123 -4.19 -1.30 -11.83
CA PHE A 123 -5.01 -0.43 -10.97
C PHE A 123 -4.87 1.06 -11.28
N PHE A 124 -3.65 1.57 -11.40
CA PHE A 124 -3.40 3.00 -11.58
C PHE A 124 -3.85 3.44 -12.96
N ARG A 125 -4.81 4.36 -12.99
CA ARG A 125 -5.30 4.94 -14.24
C ARG A 125 -4.72 6.33 -14.43
N ALA A 126 -3.99 6.52 -15.52
CA ALA A 126 -3.49 7.82 -15.92
C ALA A 126 -4.65 8.77 -16.33
N PRO A 127 -4.43 10.10 -16.32
CA PRO A 127 -5.38 11.04 -16.88
C PRO A 127 -5.57 10.83 -18.38
N SER A 128 -6.79 11.05 -18.86
CA SER A 128 -7.19 11.01 -20.27
C SER A 128 -8.25 12.08 -20.55
N SER A 129 -8.70 12.21 -21.81
CA SER A 129 -9.77 13.15 -22.18
C SER A 129 -11.09 12.92 -21.43
N ALA A 130 -11.35 11.69 -20.99
CA ALA A 130 -12.60 11.29 -20.32
C ALA A 130 -12.41 10.98 -18.82
N PHE A 131 -11.18 10.95 -18.30
CA PHE A 131 -10.91 10.54 -16.93
C PHE A 131 -9.78 11.37 -16.30
N GLY A 132 -10.02 11.96 -15.13
CA GLY A 132 -9.05 12.86 -14.49
C GLY A 132 -7.80 12.19 -13.92
N GLY A 133 -7.68 10.86 -14.02
CA GLY A 133 -6.56 10.10 -13.47
C GLY A 133 -6.71 9.82 -11.96
N ASP A 134 -6.12 8.71 -11.53
CA ASP A 134 -5.93 8.39 -10.12
C ASP A 134 -4.82 9.25 -9.52
N MET A 135 -4.88 9.48 -8.22
CA MET A 135 -3.91 10.28 -7.48
C MET A 135 -3.04 9.36 -6.63
N VAL A 136 -1.78 9.18 -7.01
CA VAL A 136 -0.87 8.25 -6.33
C VAL A 136 0.16 9.03 -5.52
N PHE A 137 0.05 8.94 -4.20
CA PHE A 137 1.02 9.45 -3.23
C PHE A 137 2.10 8.37 -3.06
N PHE A 138 3.06 8.36 -3.99
CA PHE A 138 4.21 7.46 -3.95
C PHE A 138 5.05 7.72 -2.69
N GLN A 139 5.56 6.67 -2.06
CA GLN A 139 6.51 6.84 -0.96
C GLN A 139 7.78 7.53 -1.49
N GLY A 140 8.22 8.62 -0.86
CA GLY A 140 9.32 9.44 -1.37
C GLY A 140 10.60 8.64 -1.65
N HIS A 141 10.98 7.79 -0.70
CA HIS A 141 12.15 6.90 -0.76
C HIS A 141 12.07 5.83 -1.86
N SER A 142 10.91 5.64 -2.50
CA SER A 142 10.71 4.74 -3.64
C SER A 142 10.87 5.45 -5.00
N SER A 143 11.24 6.75 -5.03
CA SER A 143 11.47 7.51 -6.27
C SER A 143 12.39 6.81 -7.28
N PRO A 144 13.47 6.09 -6.88
CA PRO A 144 14.35 5.46 -7.86
C PRO A 144 13.64 4.42 -8.74
N GLY A 145 12.68 3.70 -8.16
CA GLY A 145 11.89 2.71 -8.88
C GLY A 145 10.91 3.32 -9.88
N VAL A 146 10.33 4.48 -9.54
CA VAL A 146 9.42 5.21 -10.43
C VAL A 146 10.19 5.76 -11.63
N TYR A 147 11.40 6.30 -11.41
CA TYR A 147 12.28 6.74 -12.49
C TYR A 147 12.74 5.57 -13.37
N ALA A 148 13.13 4.45 -12.75
CA ALA A 148 13.53 3.25 -13.48
C ALA A 148 12.41 2.71 -14.40
N ARG A 149 11.15 2.73 -13.94
CA ARG A 149 10.00 2.38 -14.79
C ARG A 149 9.79 3.41 -15.89
N ALA A 150 9.82 4.71 -15.56
CA ALA A 150 9.64 5.77 -16.55
C ALA A 150 10.71 5.75 -17.66
N TYR A 151 11.94 5.35 -17.33
CA TYR A 151 12.99 5.09 -18.32
C TYR A 151 12.64 3.95 -19.27
N LEU A 152 12.18 2.81 -18.74
CA LEU A 152 11.71 1.68 -19.58
C LEU A 152 10.50 2.05 -20.46
N GLU A 153 9.68 2.99 -20.00
CA GLU A 153 8.54 3.56 -20.74
C GLU A 153 8.97 4.63 -21.76
N GLY A 154 10.25 4.97 -21.85
CA GLY A 154 10.78 6.00 -22.76
C GLY A 154 10.42 7.43 -22.36
N ARG A 155 9.98 7.67 -21.12
CA ARG A 155 9.61 9.00 -20.60
C ARG A 155 10.76 9.75 -19.93
N ILE A 156 11.81 9.02 -19.56
CA ILE A 156 13.06 9.54 -19.00
C ILE A 156 14.19 9.04 -19.86
N THR A 157 15.15 9.89 -20.17
CA THR A 157 16.34 9.54 -20.94
C THR A 157 17.41 8.89 -20.07
N GLU A 158 18.36 8.19 -20.69
CA GLU A 158 19.54 7.68 -19.96
C GLU A 158 20.30 8.83 -19.31
N GLU A 159 20.53 9.94 -20.04
CA GLU A 159 21.20 11.13 -19.53
C GLU A 159 20.55 11.64 -18.23
N GLN A 160 19.22 11.70 -18.15
CA GLN A 160 18.53 12.09 -16.92
C GLN A 160 18.77 11.11 -15.75
N LEU A 161 18.80 9.80 -16.01
CA LEU A 161 19.14 8.82 -14.97
C LEU A 161 20.58 9.00 -14.46
N GLU A 162 21.51 9.38 -15.34
CA GLU A 162 22.91 9.65 -14.97
C GLU A 162 23.03 10.87 -14.04
N HIS A 163 22.11 11.82 -14.16
CA HIS A 163 22.01 13.04 -13.34
C HIS A 163 21.02 12.90 -12.17
N PHE A 164 20.76 11.67 -11.70
CA PHE A 164 19.96 11.47 -10.49
C PHE A 164 20.56 12.22 -9.28
N ARG A 165 19.72 13.04 -8.63
CA ARG A 165 20.08 13.96 -7.54
C ARG A 165 21.04 15.09 -7.90
N GLN A 166 21.23 15.36 -9.19
CA GLN A 166 22.09 16.41 -9.71
C GLN A 166 21.28 17.28 -10.68
N GLU A 167 20.53 18.24 -10.14
CA GLU A 167 19.50 18.98 -10.90
C GLU A 167 19.78 20.48 -11.07
N VAL A 168 20.84 21.02 -10.44
CA VAL A 168 21.17 22.45 -10.44
C VAL A 168 21.38 22.99 -11.86
N ASP A 169 22.07 22.24 -12.71
CA ASP A 169 22.36 22.61 -14.10
C ASP A 169 21.24 22.22 -15.08
N GLY A 170 20.09 21.77 -14.56
CA GLY A 170 18.99 21.22 -15.34
C GLY A 170 19.23 19.77 -15.76
N ASN A 171 18.25 19.19 -16.47
CA ASN A 171 18.26 17.81 -16.99
C ASN A 171 18.51 16.68 -15.96
N GLY A 172 18.47 16.98 -14.66
CA GLY A 172 18.56 16.01 -13.58
C GLY A 172 17.23 15.45 -13.13
N LEU A 173 17.30 14.47 -12.22
CA LEU A 173 16.13 13.92 -11.53
C LEU A 173 16.18 14.29 -10.06
N ALA A 174 15.07 14.87 -9.57
CA ALA A 174 14.91 15.21 -8.16
C ALA A 174 15.10 13.98 -7.26
N SER A 175 15.50 14.23 -6.01
CA SER A 175 15.69 13.15 -5.03
C SER A 175 14.38 12.44 -4.69
N TYR A 176 13.27 13.18 -4.63
CA TYR A 176 11.95 12.72 -4.19
C TYR A 176 10.83 13.39 -4.99
N PRO A 177 9.55 13.06 -4.75
CA PRO A 177 8.42 13.72 -5.39
C PRO A 177 8.34 15.23 -5.09
N HIS A 178 8.94 16.04 -5.96
CA HIS A 178 8.94 17.49 -5.85
C HIS A 178 8.34 18.12 -7.12
N PRO A 179 7.03 18.44 -7.11
CA PRO A 179 6.37 19.07 -8.26
C PRO A 179 6.98 20.41 -8.66
N TRP A 180 7.56 21.16 -7.73
CA TRP A 180 8.27 22.40 -8.05
C TRP A 180 9.51 22.17 -8.92
N LEU A 181 10.28 21.11 -8.64
CA LEU A 181 11.51 20.78 -9.35
C LEU A 181 11.22 20.00 -10.65
N MET A 182 10.18 19.18 -10.66
CA MET A 182 9.76 18.39 -11.82
C MET A 182 8.24 18.54 -12.10
N PRO A 183 7.79 19.70 -12.59
CA PRO A 183 6.35 20.05 -12.71
C PRO A 183 5.57 19.18 -13.70
N ASN A 184 6.27 18.55 -14.64
CA ASN A 184 5.66 17.68 -15.65
C ASN A 184 5.78 16.18 -15.30
N PHE A 185 6.19 15.86 -14.06
CA PHE A 185 6.39 14.48 -13.63
C PHE A 185 5.75 14.19 -12.26
N TRP A 186 6.12 14.94 -11.22
CA TRP A 186 5.62 14.71 -9.86
C TRP A 186 4.37 15.53 -9.55
N GLN A 187 3.46 14.95 -8.78
CA GLN A 187 2.19 15.58 -8.41
C GLN A 187 2.06 15.90 -6.91
N PHE A 188 2.51 14.99 -6.04
CA PHE A 188 2.29 15.09 -4.59
C PHE A 188 3.60 14.90 -3.82
N PRO A 189 4.02 15.86 -2.97
CA PRO A 189 5.21 15.72 -2.14
C PRO A 189 4.95 14.85 -0.92
N THR A 190 5.79 13.83 -0.71
CA THR A 190 5.54 12.77 0.29
C THR A 190 6.77 12.37 1.11
N VAL A 191 7.94 12.99 0.89
CA VAL A 191 9.15 12.57 1.61
C VAL A 191 9.18 13.05 3.07
N SER A 192 8.50 14.15 3.38
CA SER A 192 8.22 14.52 4.77
C SER A 192 7.14 13.59 5.30
N MET A 193 7.56 12.60 6.08
CA MET A 193 6.71 11.56 6.64
C MET A 193 5.53 12.16 7.43
N GLY A 194 4.41 11.43 7.46
CA GLY A 194 3.16 11.86 8.12
C GLY A 194 2.30 12.81 7.27
N LEU A 195 2.90 13.68 6.44
CA LEU A 195 2.15 14.58 5.57
C LEU A 195 1.42 13.83 4.44
N GLY A 196 2.07 12.84 3.81
CA GLY A 196 1.48 12.06 2.73
C GLY A 196 0.13 11.41 3.10
N PRO A 197 0.06 10.65 4.20
CA PRO A 197 -1.17 10.05 4.71
C PRO A 197 -2.30 11.07 4.93
N ILE A 198 -2.07 12.12 5.72
CA ILE A 198 -3.12 13.10 6.04
C ILE A 198 -3.57 13.87 4.80
N MET A 199 -2.65 14.27 3.92
CA MET A 199 -2.98 14.95 2.67
C MET A 199 -3.81 14.05 1.75
N SER A 200 -3.50 12.75 1.68
CA SER A 200 -4.27 11.80 0.85
C SER A 200 -5.73 11.66 1.32
N ILE A 201 -5.96 11.67 2.64
CA ILE A 201 -7.31 11.64 3.22
C ILE A 201 -8.08 12.90 2.84
N TYR A 202 -7.47 14.08 3.01
CA TYR A 202 -8.10 15.34 2.65
C TYR A 202 -8.29 15.50 1.14
N GLN A 203 -7.39 14.96 0.33
CA GLN A 203 -7.53 14.90 -1.12
C GLN A 203 -8.73 14.04 -1.52
N ALA A 204 -8.90 12.86 -0.91
CA ALA A 204 -10.06 12.00 -1.14
C ALA A 204 -11.37 12.68 -0.72
N ARG A 205 -11.37 13.33 0.44
CA ARG A 205 -12.49 14.15 0.91
C ARG A 205 -12.82 15.27 -0.07
N PHE A 206 -11.82 15.98 -0.59
CA PHE A 206 -12.01 17.07 -1.53
C PHE A 206 -12.57 16.58 -2.87
N MET A 207 -12.14 15.41 -3.36
CA MET A 207 -12.74 14.80 -4.54
C MET A 207 -14.24 14.50 -4.36
N ARG A 208 -14.65 14.05 -3.16
CA ARG A 208 -16.07 13.86 -2.83
C ARG A 208 -16.82 15.18 -2.81
N TYR A 209 -16.25 16.19 -2.14
CA TYR A 209 -16.81 17.54 -2.13
C TYR A 209 -17.05 18.08 -3.55
N LEU A 210 -16.08 17.96 -4.45
CA LEU A 210 -16.23 18.45 -5.84
C LEU A 210 -17.35 17.71 -6.60
N HIS A 211 -17.49 16.41 -6.39
CA HIS A 211 -18.55 15.61 -7.01
C HIS A 211 -19.93 15.95 -6.43
N ASP A 212 -20.05 15.98 -5.11
CA ASP A 212 -21.32 16.27 -4.41
C ASP A 212 -21.80 17.70 -4.70
N ARG A 213 -20.87 18.62 -4.96
CA ARG A 213 -21.16 20.00 -5.39
C ARG A 213 -21.37 20.14 -6.90
N SER A 214 -21.33 19.06 -7.66
CA SER A 214 -21.47 19.06 -9.12
C SER A 214 -20.45 19.97 -9.83
N LEU A 215 -19.26 20.15 -9.25
CA LEU A 215 -18.18 20.97 -9.80
C LEU A 215 -17.26 20.17 -10.72
N LEU A 216 -17.09 18.87 -10.43
CA LEU A 216 -16.30 17.95 -11.23
C LEU A 216 -16.81 16.53 -11.02
N ASP A 217 -17.00 15.77 -12.09
CA ASP A 217 -17.24 14.34 -11.94
C ASP A 217 -15.94 13.62 -11.56
N THR A 218 -15.87 13.18 -10.31
CA THR A 218 -14.74 12.39 -9.79
C THR A 218 -15.07 10.90 -9.69
N THR A 219 -16.19 10.46 -10.28
CA THR A 219 -16.64 9.07 -10.24
C THR A 219 -15.54 8.12 -10.69
N GLY A 220 -15.36 7.05 -9.93
CA GLY A 220 -14.33 6.08 -10.19
C GLY A 220 -12.91 6.49 -9.77
N ARG A 221 -12.54 7.78 -9.72
CA ARG A 221 -11.18 8.23 -9.34
C ARG A 221 -10.78 7.75 -7.95
N LYS A 222 -9.53 7.31 -7.81
CA LYS A 222 -8.98 6.78 -6.56
C LYS A 222 -7.81 7.65 -6.07
N VAL A 223 -7.67 7.72 -4.75
CA VAL A 223 -6.47 8.23 -4.08
C VAL A 223 -5.76 7.02 -3.46
N TRP A 224 -4.50 6.86 -3.80
CA TRP A 224 -3.64 5.78 -3.31
C TRP A 224 -2.53 6.39 -2.46
N ALA A 225 -2.40 5.94 -1.21
CA ALA A 225 -1.32 6.36 -0.32
C ALA A 225 -0.39 5.18 -0.05
N PHE A 226 0.88 5.33 -0.40
CA PHE A 226 1.93 4.37 -0.10
C PHE A 226 2.74 4.86 1.08
N VAL A 227 2.59 4.16 2.21
CA VAL A 227 3.07 4.61 3.51
C VAL A 227 3.95 3.53 4.11
N GLY A 228 5.09 3.93 4.68
CA GLY A 228 5.92 3.01 5.45
C GLY A 228 5.26 2.66 6.79
N ASP A 229 5.52 1.47 7.32
CA ASP A 229 5.08 1.11 8.67
C ASP A 229 5.67 2.04 9.74
N GLY A 230 6.97 2.35 9.67
CA GLY A 230 7.60 3.33 10.57
C GLY A 230 7.14 4.78 10.38
N GLU A 231 6.57 5.12 9.22
CA GLU A 231 5.96 6.45 9.00
C GLU A 231 4.63 6.62 9.74
N MET A 232 4.01 5.52 10.19
CA MET A 232 2.73 5.56 10.93
C MET A 232 2.87 6.05 12.37
N ASP A 233 4.09 6.27 12.87
CA ASP A 233 4.36 6.82 14.20
C ASP A 233 4.24 8.36 14.24
N GLU A 234 4.18 9.03 13.08
CA GLU A 234 3.91 10.48 12.94
C GLU A 234 2.44 10.82 13.21
#